data_AF-A0A0L7R586-F1
#
_entry.id   AF-A0A0L7R586-F1
#
_cell.length_a   1.000
_cell.length_b   1.000
_cell.length_c   1.000
_cell.angle_alpha   90.00
_cell.angle_beta   90.00
_cell.angle_gamma   90.00
#
_symmetry.space_group_name_H-M   'P 1'
#
loop_
_entity.id
_entity.type
_entity.pdbx_description
1 polymer ?
#
loop_
_entity_poly.entity_id
_entity_poly.type
_entity_poly.pdbx_seq_one_letter_code
_entity_poly.pdbx_strand_id
1 'polypeptide(L)'
;NYIIENEVCYLVLCERNYSKRLAYSYLEDIAQEFHSIYGKRVNTVTRPYSYIEFNTYIQKAKKVFSDGRSRRNMNALNYQLQDVQRIMVKNIDDVLQRGTVLSELDTKTQNLSMLSQKYKKDATLLNSKSMYVKAVAGFVALLVFLLYFFIL
;
A
#
# COMPACT_ATOMS: atom_id res chain seq x y z
N ASN A 1 -18.02 5.49 -0.66
CA ASN A 1 -17.96 5.82 -2.10
C ASN A 1 -16.88 6.86 -2.29
N TYR A 2 -16.07 6.78 -3.35
CA TYR A 2 -15.04 7.77 -3.61
C TYR A 2 -14.82 7.95 -5.12
N ILE A 3 -14.34 9.13 -5.51
CA ILE A 3 -13.86 9.44 -6.87
C ILE A 3 -12.48 10.09 -6.76
N ILE A 4 -11.67 9.97 -7.81
CA ILE A 4 -10.37 10.62 -7.91
C ILE A 4 -10.36 11.42 -9.20
N GLU A 5 -10.24 12.73 -9.09
CA GLU A 5 -10.17 13.66 -10.22
C GLU A 5 -9.10 14.71 -9.95
N ASN A 6 -8.33 15.06 -10.97
CA ASN A 6 -7.32 16.12 -10.91
C ASN A 6 -6.38 15.98 -9.69
N GLU A 7 -5.93 14.74 -9.42
CA GLU A 7 -5.06 14.36 -8.30
C GLU A 7 -5.68 14.54 -6.90
N VAL A 8 -6.97 14.79 -6.80
CA VAL A 8 -7.73 14.92 -5.55
C VAL A 8 -8.68 13.74 -5.37
N CYS A 9 -8.64 13.14 -4.18
CA CYS A 9 -9.58 12.08 -3.80
C CYS A 9 -10.75 12.68 -3.00
N TYR A 10 -11.97 12.46 -3.50
CA TYR A 10 -13.21 12.86 -2.86
C TYR A 10 -13.89 11.61 -2.32
N LEU A 11 -14.12 11.56 -1.01
CA LEU A 11 -14.65 10.38 -0.33
C LEU A 11 -15.85 10.72 0.54
N VAL A 12 -16.88 9.88 0.47
CA VAL A 12 -18.08 9.97 1.33
C VAL A 12 -18.42 8.59 1.90
N LEU A 13 -18.79 8.59 3.18
CA LEU A 13 -19.37 7.45 3.88
C LEU A 13 -20.87 7.70 4.09
N CYS A 14 -21.67 6.72 3.72
CA CYS A 14 -23.12 6.75 3.87
C CYS A 14 -23.62 5.38 4.34
N GLU A 15 -24.84 5.33 4.85
CA GLU A 15 -25.49 4.06 5.20
C GLU A 15 -25.58 3.13 3.98
N ARG A 16 -25.62 1.82 4.23
CA ARG A 16 -25.70 0.79 3.19
C ARG A 16 -26.92 0.97 2.26
N ASN A 17 -28.00 1.53 2.80
CA ASN A 17 -29.28 1.70 2.12
C ASN A 17 -29.33 3.00 1.29
N TYR A 18 -28.33 3.88 1.43
CA TYR A 18 -28.26 5.11 0.67
C TYR A 18 -27.94 4.82 -0.80
N SER A 19 -28.62 5.52 -1.71
CA SER A 19 -28.43 5.30 -3.15
C SER A 19 -27.01 5.64 -3.57
N LYS A 20 -26.28 4.66 -4.11
CA LYS A 20 -24.92 4.87 -4.65
C LYS A 20 -24.91 5.97 -5.71
N ARG A 21 -25.93 6.02 -6.57
CA ARG A 21 -26.08 7.06 -7.60
C ARG A 21 -26.13 8.46 -6.98
N LEU A 22 -26.86 8.64 -5.88
CA LEU A 22 -26.91 9.92 -5.18
C LEU A 22 -25.58 10.25 -4.50
N ALA A 23 -24.88 9.24 -3.97
CA ALA A 23 -23.57 9.44 -3.36
C ALA A 23 -22.53 9.90 -4.39
N TYR A 24 -22.53 9.33 -5.60
CA TYR A 24 -21.63 9.75 -6.68
C TYR A 24 -22.00 11.13 -7.22
N SER A 25 -23.28 11.43 -7.41
CA SER A 25 -23.73 12.78 -7.80
C SER A 25 -23.34 13.85 -6.76
N TYR A 26 -23.41 13.52 -5.47
CA TYR A 26 -22.88 14.39 -4.41
C TYR A 26 -21.37 14.60 -4.53
N LEU A 27 -20.61 13.54 -4.81
CA LEU A 27 -19.15 13.65 -4.97
C LEU A 27 -18.77 14.48 -6.19
N GLU A 28 -19.49 14.36 -7.31
CA GLU A 28 -19.28 15.15 -8.53
C GLU A 28 -19.53 16.65 -8.29
N ASP A 29 -20.64 17.01 -7.63
CA ASP A 29 -20.95 18.40 -7.24
C ASP A 29 -19.83 19.01 -6.38
N ILE A 30 -19.35 18.24 -5.40
CA ILE A 30 -18.24 18.62 -4.52
C ILE A 30 -16.93 18.77 -5.30
N ALA A 31 -16.64 17.85 -6.22
CA ALA A 31 -15.41 17.87 -7.01
C ALA A 31 -15.37 19.07 -7.95
N GLN A 32 -16.47 19.33 -8.65
CA GLN A 32 -16.61 20.46 -9.56
C GLN A 32 -16.41 21.79 -8.82
N GLU A 33 -17.08 21.99 -7.70
CA GLU A 33 -16.98 23.24 -6.97
C GLU A 33 -15.62 23.43 -6.29
N PHE A 34 -15.06 22.36 -5.72
CA PHE A 34 -13.71 22.41 -5.17
C PHE A 34 -12.67 22.75 -6.25
N HIS A 35 -12.78 22.13 -7.42
CA HIS A 35 -11.86 22.38 -8.53
C HIS A 35 -12.01 23.82 -9.06
N SER A 36 -13.24 24.33 -9.16
CA SER A 36 -13.53 25.71 -9.56
C SER A 36 -12.82 26.73 -8.66
N ILE A 37 -12.85 26.54 -7.34
CA ILE A 37 -12.31 27.51 -6.37
C ILE A 37 -10.81 27.29 -6.09
N TYR A 38 -10.37 26.03 -6.01
CA TYR A 38 -9.05 25.66 -5.49
C TYR A 38 -8.17 24.87 -6.47
N GLY A 39 -8.71 24.39 -7.60
CA GLY A 39 -8.06 23.41 -8.48
C GLY A 39 -6.61 23.75 -8.87
N LYS A 40 -6.33 25.02 -9.20
CA LYS A 40 -4.97 25.47 -9.59
C LYS A 40 -3.96 25.53 -8.42
N ARG A 41 -4.46 25.60 -7.19
CA ARG A 41 -3.64 25.82 -5.98
C ARG A 41 -3.42 24.54 -5.17
N VAL A 42 -4.15 23.47 -5.46
CA VAL A 42 -4.08 22.19 -4.72
C VAL A 42 -2.64 21.71 -4.59
N ASN A 43 -1.88 21.70 -5.69
CA ASN A 43 -0.51 21.17 -5.73
C ASN A 43 0.54 22.06 -5.05
N THR A 44 0.15 23.25 -4.57
CA THR A 44 1.06 24.19 -3.88
C THR A 44 0.96 24.11 -2.36
N VAL A 45 -0.03 23.38 -1.84
CA VAL A 45 -0.31 23.30 -0.41
C VAL A 45 0.50 22.20 0.25
N THR A 46 1.19 22.56 1.33
CA THR A 46 1.98 21.62 2.16
C THR A 46 1.36 21.38 3.53
N ARG A 47 0.38 22.20 3.95
CA ARG A 47 -0.22 22.13 5.28
C ARG A 47 -1.54 21.34 5.25
N PRO A 48 -1.75 20.42 6.21
CA PRO A 48 -3.04 19.75 6.39
C PRO A 48 -4.19 20.76 6.55
N TYR A 49 -5.36 20.44 6.00
CA TYR A 49 -6.60 21.23 6.15
C TYR A 49 -6.53 22.68 5.67
N SER A 50 -5.69 22.99 4.69
CA SER A 50 -5.56 24.37 4.17
C SER A 50 -6.81 24.92 3.48
N TYR A 51 -7.80 24.07 3.20
CA TYR A 51 -9.08 24.43 2.57
C TYR A 51 -10.27 24.21 3.50
N ILE A 52 -10.09 24.38 4.82
CA ILE A 52 -11.15 24.15 5.82
C ILE A 52 -12.41 24.99 5.59
N GLU A 53 -12.28 26.17 4.99
CA GLU A 53 -13.40 27.07 4.66
C GLU A 53 -14.42 26.41 3.72
N PHE A 54 -13.97 25.48 2.88
CA PHE A 54 -14.82 24.71 1.97
C PHE A 54 -15.83 23.82 2.71
N ASN A 55 -15.63 23.55 4.01
CA ASN A 55 -16.59 22.82 4.85
C ASN A 55 -17.99 23.46 4.82
N THR A 56 -18.09 24.79 4.69
CA THR A 56 -19.40 25.46 4.58
C THR A 56 -20.19 24.97 3.37
N TYR A 57 -19.53 24.80 2.23
CA TYR A 57 -20.15 24.27 1.02
C TYR A 57 -20.49 22.79 1.19
N ILE A 58 -19.57 21.98 1.74
CA ILE A 58 -19.79 20.55 2.04
C ILE A 58 -21.07 20.35 2.86
N GLN A 59 -21.28 21.15 3.90
CA GLN A 59 -22.47 21.05 4.76
C GLN A 59 -23.75 21.47 4.06
N LYS A 60 -23.69 22.50 3.20
CA LYS A 60 -24.83 22.95 2.39
C LYS A 60 -25.24 21.86 1.39
N ALA A 61 -24.28 21.36 0.61
CA ALA A 61 -24.51 20.28 -0.34
C ALA A 61 -25.04 19.03 0.37
N LYS A 62 -24.43 18.63 1.50
CA LYS A 62 -24.89 17.48 2.29
C LYS A 62 -26.38 17.57 2.64
N LYS A 63 -26.88 18.73 3.07
CA LYS A 63 -28.31 18.93 3.38
C LYS A 63 -29.18 18.68 2.15
N VAL A 64 -28.81 19.23 1.00
CA VAL A 64 -29.54 19.07 -0.28
C VAL A 64 -29.63 17.60 -0.70
N PHE A 65 -28.51 16.87 -0.61
CA PHE A 65 -28.44 15.47 -1.02
C PHE A 65 -28.97 14.47 0.04
N SER A 66 -29.14 14.92 1.29
CA SER A 66 -29.78 14.14 2.36
C SER A 66 -31.30 14.28 2.38
N ASP A 67 -31.84 15.44 1.95
CA ASP A 67 -33.28 15.69 2.02
C ASP A 67 -33.99 15.10 0.80
N GLY A 68 -34.68 13.97 1.01
CA GLY A 68 -35.44 13.27 -0.02
C GLY A 68 -36.56 14.09 -0.65
N ARG A 69 -36.94 15.25 -0.10
CA ARG A 69 -37.95 16.14 -0.70
C ARG A 69 -37.43 16.95 -1.89
N SER A 70 -36.11 17.16 -1.99
CA SER A 70 -35.46 17.84 -3.12
C SER A 70 -35.42 16.97 -4.40
N ARG A 71 -35.82 15.69 -4.30
CA ARG A 71 -35.80 14.70 -5.39
C ARG A 71 -36.53 15.13 -6.67
N ARG A 72 -37.52 16.04 -6.61
CA ARG A 72 -38.21 16.53 -7.81
C ARG A 72 -37.33 17.38 -8.74
N ASN A 73 -36.31 18.07 -8.21
CA ASN A 73 -35.38 18.87 -9.03
C ASN A 73 -34.19 18.06 -9.59
N MET A 74 -33.96 16.84 -9.09
CA MET A 74 -32.86 15.96 -9.54
C MET A 74 -33.14 15.23 -10.86
N ASN A 75 -34.37 15.29 -11.39
CA ASN A 75 -34.70 14.69 -12.68
C ASN A 75 -33.94 15.33 -13.86
N ALA A 76 -33.50 16.58 -13.72
CA ALA A 76 -32.62 17.24 -14.69
C ALA A 76 -31.15 16.76 -14.58
N LEU A 77 -30.68 16.42 -13.37
CA LEU A 77 -29.33 15.87 -13.13
C LEU A 77 -29.21 14.39 -13.55
N ASN A 78 -30.32 13.73 -13.88
CA ASN A 78 -30.32 12.33 -14.29
C ASN A 78 -29.65 12.06 -15.65
N TYR A 79 -29.41 13.09 -16.47
CA TYR A 79 -28.84 12.92 -17.82
C TYR A 79 -27.32 12.68 -17.85
N GLN A 80 -26.58 12.98 -16.77
CA GLN A 80 -25.12 12.76 -16.73
C GLN A 80 -24.70 11.45 -16.04
N LEU A 81 -25.64 10.71 -15.46
CA LEU A 81 -25.35 9.56 -14.56
C LEU A 81 -25.50 8.18 -15.24
N GLN A 82 -25.44 8.09 -16.58
CA GLN A 82 -25.52 6.79 -17.27
C GLN A 82 -24.30 5.89 -16.98
N ASP A 83 -23.17 6.44 -16.52
CA ASP A 83 -21.91 5.69 -16.35
C ASP A 83 -21.67 5.06 -14.95
N VAL A 84 -22.60 5.22 -13.99
CA VAL A 84 -22.44 4.69 -12.61
C VAL A 84 -22.47 3.15 -12.56
N GLN A 85 -22.85 2.46 -13.65
CA GLN A 85 -23.01 0.99 -13.67
C GLN A 85 -21.68 0.21 -13.57
N ARG A 86 -20.51 0.83 -13.78
CA ARG A 86 -19.22 0.10 -13.83
C ARG A 86 -18.35 0.24 -12.57
N ILE A 87 -18.93 0.61 -11.43
CA ILE A 87 -18.16 0.87 -10.20
C ILE A 87 -17.88 -0.43 -9.43
N MET A 88 -16.60 -0.74 -9.27
CA MET A 88 -16.14 -1.90 -8.52
C MET A 88 -16.38 -1.72 -7.01
N VAL A 89 -17.08 -2.67 -6.40
CA VAL A 89 -17.33 -2.72 -4.95
C VAL A 89 -16.37 -3.75 -4.35
N LYS A 90 -15.43 -3.31 -3.51
CA LYS A 90 -14.54 -4.20 -2.74
C LYS A 90 -14.79 -4.03 -1.25
N ASN A 91 -14.45 -5.06 -0.46
CA ASN A 91 -14.41 -4.92 0.99
C ASN A 91 -13.24 -3.98 1.36
N ILE A 92 -13.43 -3.14 2.38
CA ILE A 92 -12.39 -2.23 2.87
C ILE A 92 -11.20 -3.01 3.45
N ASP A 93 -11.43 -4.18 4.04
CA ASP A 93 -10.38 -5.04 4.59
C ASP A 93 -9.41 -5.52 3.50
N ASP A 94 -9.93 -5.88 2.33
CA ASP A 94 -9.13 -6.29 1.15
C ASP A 94 -8.27 -5.12 0.62
N VAL A 95 -8.75 -3.88 0.76
CA VAL A 95 -8.02 -2.67 0.34
C VAL A 95 -6.94 -2.29 1.35
N LEU A 96 -7.22 -2.41 2.65
CA LEU A 96 -6.28 -2.13 3.74
C LEU A 96 -5.13 -3.16 3.78
N GLN A 97 -5.41 -4.43 3.51
CA GLN A 97 -4.40 -5.50 3.47
C GLN A 97 -3.34 -5.28 2.39
N ARG A 98 -3.68 -4.58 1.29
CA ARG A 98 -2.69 -4.22 0.26
C ARG A 98 -1.59 -3.29 0.79
N GLY A 99 -1.84 -2.54 1.88
CA GLY A 99 -0.84 -1.73 2.57
C GLY A 99 0.00 -2.48 3.61
N THR A 100 -0.55 -3.52 4.24
CA THR A 100 0.13 -4.28 5.31
C THR A 100 1.04 -5.40 4.77
N VAL A 101 0.68 -6.01 3.64
CA VAL A 101 1.45 -7.12 3.03
C VAL A 101 2.85 -6.67 2.58
N LEU A 102 3.05 -5.40 2.18
CA LEU A 102 4.36 -4.90 1.76
C LEU A 102 5.36 -4.80 2.93
N SER A 103 4.90 -4.36 4.11
CA SER A 103 5.75 -4.23 5.31
C SER A 103 6.12 -5.60 5.90
N GLU A 104 5.20 -6.55 5.84
CA GLU A 104 5.46 -7.93 6.24
C GLU A 104 6.40 -8.66 5.27
N LEU A 105 6.31 -8.40 3.96
CA LEU A 105 7.22 -8.98 2.97
C LEU A 105 8.66 -8.47 3.14
N ASP A 106 8.88 -7.17 3.38
CA ASP A 106 10.23 -6.62 3.59
C ASP A 106 10.86 -7.22 4.85
N THR A 107 10.10 -7.30 5.94
CA THR A 107 10.58 -7.89 7.21
C THR A 107 10.91 -9.38 7.09
N LYS A 108 10.06 -10.17 6.41
CA LYS A 108 10.32 -11.60 6.17
C LYS A 108 11.49 -11.82 5.21
N THR A 109 11.64 -10.97 4.18
CA THR A 109 12.74 -11.07 3.20
C THR A 109 14.08 -10.64 3.79
N GLN A 110 14.12 -9.61 4.63
CA GLN A 110 15.34 -9.21 5.34
C GLN A 110 15.81 -10.28 6.31
N ASN A 111 14.89 -10.89 7.08
CA ASN A 111 15.24 -12.01 7.96
C ASN A 111 15.76 -13.23 7.18
N LEU A 112 15.12 -13.59 6.06
CA LEU A 112 15.59 -14.69 5.19
C LEU A 112 16.95 -14.39 4.56
N SER A 113 17.17 -13.16 4.08
CA SER A 113 18.45 -12.74 3.50
C SER A 113 19.57 -12.76 4.55
N MET A 114 19.28 -12.27 5.76
CA MET A 114 20.22 -12.29 6.89
C MET A 114 20.55 -13.72 7.33
N LEU A 115 19.55 -14.59 7.47
CA LEU A 115 19.74 -16.01 7.77
C LEU A 115 20.55 -16.70 6.67
N SER A 116 20.23 -16.46 5.40
CA SER A 116 20.94 -17.06 4.25
C SER A 116 22.40 -16.62 4.19
N GLN A 117 22.70 -15.34 4.45
CA GLN A 117 24.07 -14.85 4.54
C GLN A 117 24.81 -15.46 5.73
N LYS A 118 24.13 -15.63 6.88
CA LYS A 118 24.70 -16.30 8.05
C LYS A 118 25.02 -17.76 7.76
N TYR A 119 24.09 -18.53 7.19
CA TYR A 119 24.33 -19.92 6.78
C TYR A 119 25.47 -20.03 5.77
N LYS A 120 25.55 -19.11 4.79
CA LYS A 120 26.68 -19.06 3.85
C LYS A 120 28.01 -18.84 4.57
N LYS A 121 28.09 -17.88 5.48
CA LYS A 121 29.30 -17.60 6.28
C LYS A 121 29.68 -18.80 7.15
N ASP A 122 28.72 -19.36 7.89
CA ASP A 122 28.95 -20.50 8.76
C ASP A 122 29.42 -21.74 7.98
N ALA A 123 28.83 -22.01 6.81
CA ALA A 123 29.26 -23.10 5.93
C ALA A 123 30.69 -22.88 5.38
N THR A 124 31.04 -21.66 4.97
CA THR A 124 32.40 -21.35 4.51
C THR A 124 33.44 -21.46 5.63
N LEU A 125 33.09 -21.03 6.86
CA LEU A 125 33.96 -21.15 8.03
C LEU A 125 34.16 -22.63 8.43
N LEU A 126 33.10 -23.44 8.40
CA LEU A 126 33.21 -24.88 8.64
C LEU A 126 34.09 -25.54 7.58
N ASN A 127 33.94 -25.18 6.30
CA ASN A 127 34.74 -25.73 5.22
C ASN A 127 36.24 -25.39 5.38
N SER A 128 36.56 -24.13 5.69
CA SER A 128 37.95 -23.72 5.94
C SER A 128 38.57 -24.42 7.15
N LYS A 129 37.82 -24.55 8.26
CA LYS A 129 38.29 -25.29 9.44
C LYS A 129 38.51 -26.77 9.14
N SER A 130 37.59 -27.41 8.42
CA SER A 130 37.72 -28.82 8.02
C SER A 130 38.93 -29.05 7.11
N MET A 131 39.21 -28.12 6.19
CA MET A 131 40.37 -28.18 5.30
C MET A 131 41.70 -28.09 6.08
N TYR A 132 41.79 -27.20 7.07
CA TYR A 132 42.97 -27.12 7.94
C TYR A 132 43.19 -28.42 8.74
N VAL A 133 42.12 -28.96 9.33
CA VAL A 133 42.19 -30.22 10.09
C VAL A 133 42.64 -31.39 9.21
N LYS A 134 42.12 -31.49 7.98
CA LYS A 134 42.53 -32.52 7.01
C LYS A 134 44.00 -32.36 6.59
N ALA A 135 44.47 -31.13 6.39
CA ALA A 135 45.88 -30.86 6.03
C ALA A 135 46.85 -31.26 7.14
N VAL A 136 46.54 -30.92 8.39
CA VAL A 136 47.35 -31.31 9.56
C VAL A 136 47.38 -32.83 9.73
N ALA A 137 46.23 -33.49 9.62
CA ALA A 137 46.16 -34.96 9.70
C ALA A 137 47.00 -35.63 8.60
N GLY A 138 46.94 -35.12 7.37
CA GLY A 138 47.76 -35.61 6.26
C GLY A 138 49.26 -35.43 6.50
N PHE A 139 49.68 -34.28 7.03
CA PHE A 139 51.09 -34.01 7.34
C PHE A 139 51.62 -34.93 8.44
N VAL A 140 50.85 -35.15 9.51
CA VAL A 140 51.23 -36.06 10.60
C VAL A 140 51.39 -37.49 10.08
N ALA A 141 50.47 -37.97 9.24
CA ALA A 141 50.57 -39.30 8.65
C ALA A 141 51.82 -39.45 7.76
N LEU A 142 52.15 -38.42 6.98
CA LEU A 142 53.33 -38.39 6.11
C LEU A 142 54.64 -38.41 6.94
N LEU A 143 54.70 -37.65 8.04
CA LEU A 143 55.86 -37.69 8.95
C LEU A 143 56.06 -39.08 9.58
N VAL A 144 54.99 -39.72 10.06
CA VAL A 144 55.07 -41.08 10.62
C VAL A 144 55.54 -42.08 9.56
N PHE A 145 55.06 -41.96 8.32
CA PHE A 145 55.48 -42.80 7.20
C PHE A 145 56.97 -42.62 6.86
N LEU A 146 57.46 -41.38 6.81
CA LEU A 146 58.88 -41.10 6.56
C LEU A 146 59.79 -41.63 7.68
N LEU A 147 59.38 -41.47 8.94
CA LEU A 147 60.13 -42.01 10.07
C LEU A 147 60.19 -43.53 10.03
N TYR A 148 59.08 -44.20 9.69
CA TYR A 148 59.05 -45.64 9.53
C TYR A 148 60.01 -46.11 8.42
N PHE A 149 59.99 -45.45 7.25
CA PHE A 149 60.87 -45.80 6.13
C PHE A 149 62.35 -45.48 6.38
N PHE A 150 62.67 -44.49 7.22
CA PHE A 150 64.07 -44.14 7.52
C PHE A 150 64.67 -45.03 8.63
N ILE A 151 63.84 -45.57 9.52
CA ILE A 151 64.26 -46.44 10.63
C ILE A 151 64.37 -47.91 10.20
N LEU A 152 63.56 -48.35 9.23
CA LEU A 152 63.58 -49.71 8.67
C LEU A 152 64.54 -49.81 7.47
#